data_AF-A0AA37T2X4-F1
#
_entry.id   AF-A0AA37T2X4-F1
#
_cell.length_a   1.000
_cell.length_b   1.000
_cell.length_c   1.000
_cell.angle_alpha   90.00
_cell.angle_beta   90.00
_cell.angle_gamma   90.00
#
_symmetry.space_group_name_H-M   'P 1'
#
loop_
_entity.id
_entity.type
_entity.pdbx_description
1 polymer ?
#
loop_
_entity_poly.entity_id
_entity_poly.type
_entity_poly.pdbx_seq_one_letter_code
_entity_poly.pdbx_strand_id
1 'polypeptide(L)'
;MNIVETEALKQSLSNEARVLYSLYLRPLWTQNSQKITIKNKAVLFLLNTKEKRITRGRQITELFVELSEVGLVKFESDIDFSKSLNNKQVELPLSQIPKNINSNELHQQHQAITIDWRPSTDYFDMLCKLVGVIEIDYGADELGEFIAYWLGRPEMTQTPYQWTQKFVLQLKQRRMKNPSNYGQSKTGHQWVTPKAGLVFDQNVEKLVNQYSEKK
;
A
#
# COMPACT_ATOMS: atom_id res chain seq x y z
N MET A 1 -15.23 -0.93 -0.21
CA MET A 1 -14.92 -0.54 -1.59
C MET A 1 -13.65 0.28 -1.61
N ASN A 2 -12.87 0.22 -2.67
CA ASN A 2 -11.76 1.12 -2.93
C ASN A 2 -12.23 2.41 -3.61
N ILE A 3 -11.32 3.37 -3.78
CA ILE A 3 -11.63 4.69 -4.33
C ILE A 3 -12.09 4.58 -5.78
N VAL A 4 -11.45 3.75 -6.60
CA VAL A 4 -11.79 3.54 -8.02
C VAL A 4 -13.19 2.96 -8.19
N GLU A 5 -13.57 1.97 -7.39
CA GLU A 5 -14.94 1.43 -7.34
C GLU A 5 -15.94 2.55 -6.95
N THR A 6 -15.55 3.44 -6.03
CA THR A 6 -16.40 4.54 -5.56
C THR A 6 -16.56 5.63 -6.64
N GLU A 7 -15.50 5.96 -7.36
CA GLU A 7 -15.53 6.89 -8.49
C GLU A 7 -16.37 6.33 -9.64
N ALA A 8 -16.20 5.05 -9.96
CA ALA A 8 -17.02 4.34 -10.93
C ALA A 8 -18.52 4.40 -10.55
N LEU A 9 -18.88 4.13 -9.28
CA LEU A 9 -20.28 4.26 -8.83
C LEU A 9 -20.85 5.69 -8.93
N LYS A 10 -20.00 6.72 -8.93
CA LYS A 10 -20.42 8.12 -9.08
C LYS A 10 -20.68 8.51 -10.55
N GLN A 11 -20.33 7.67 -11.51
CA GLN A 11 -20.66 7.88 -12.92
C GLN A 11 -22.17 7.74 -13.17
N SER A 12 -22.58 7.91 -14.42
CA SER A 12 -23.97 7.81 -14.89
C SER A 12 -24.51 6.38 -14.80
N LEU A 13 -24.94 5.98 -13.60
CA LEU A 13 -25.60 4.71 -13.28
C LEU A 13 -27.00 4.95 -12.71
N SER A 14 -27.92 4.02 -12.91
CA SER A 14 -29.19 3.98 -12.18
C SER A 14 -28.95 3.70 -10.68
N ASN A 15 -29.90 4.12 -9.84
CA ASN A 15 -29.81 3.85 -8.40
C ASN A 15 -29.92 2.34 -8.12
N GLU A 16 -30.73 1.64 -8.90
CA GLU A 16 -30.89 0.19 -8.88
C GLU A 16 -29.57 -0.52 -9.21
N ALA A 17 -28.81 -0.05 -10.21
CA ALA A 17 -27.48 -0.59 -10.52
C ALA A 17 -26.48 -0.34 -9.38
N ARG A 18 -26.48 0.85 -8.77
CA ARG A 18 -25.63 1.14 -7.60
C ARG A 18 -25.95 0.24 -6.40
N VAL A 19 -27.23 0.01 -6.14
CA VAL A 19 -27.71 -0.87 -5.07
C VAL A 19 -27.36 -2.33 -5.37
N LEU A 20 -27.58 -2.78 -6.60
CA LEU A 20 -27.19 -4.12 -7.07
C LEU A 20 -25.70 -4.37 -6.87
N TYR A 21 -24.85 -3.41 -7.23
CA TYR A 21 -23.42 -3.54 -7.02
C TYR A 21 -23.06 -3.57 -5.52
N SER A 22 -23.51 -2.58 -4.76
CA SER A 22 -23.06 -2.36 -3.38
C SER A 22 -23.61 -3.38 -2.39
N LEU A 23 -24.86 -3.83 -2.56
CA LEU A 23 -25.53 -4.72 -1.61
C LEU A 23 -25.62 -6.18 -2.07
N TYR A 24 -25.47 -6.46 -3.36
CA TYR A 24 -25.52 -7.84 -3.86
C TYR A 24 -24.16 -8.34 -4.35
N LEU A 25 -23.53 -7.67 -5.31
CA LEU A 25 -22.28 -8.19 -5.91
C LEU A 25 -21.10 -8.04 -4.95
N ARG A 26 -20.89 -6.85 -4.40
CA ARG A 26 -19.71 -6.55 -3.59
C ARG A 26 -19.56 -7.42 -2.33
N PRO A 27 -20.63 -7.73 -1.58
CA PRO A 27 -20.54 -8.61 -0.41
C PRO A 27 -20.29 -10.08 -0.77
N LEU A 28 -20.72 -10.53 -1.95
CA LEU A 28 -20.47 -11.89 -2.43
C LEU A 28 -19.02 -12.06 -2.93
N TRP A 29 -18.38 -10.96 -3.30
CA TRP A 29 -16.96 -10.96 -3.67
C TRP A 29 -16.09 -11.20 -2.44
N THR A 30 -15.34 -12.28 -2.46
CA THR A 30 -14.30 -12.58 -1.47
C THR A 30 -12.96 -12.71 -2.20
N GLN A 31 -11.84 -12.41 -1.53
CA GLN A 31 -10.51 -12.49 -2.18
C GLN A 31 -10.21 -13.89 -2.78
N ASN A 32 -10.81 -14.95 -2.22
CA ASN A 32 -10.68 -16.31 -2.72
C ASN A 32 -11.63 -16.65 -3.89
N SER A 33 -12.76 -15.96 -4.01
CA SER A 33 -13.75 -16.20 -5.07
C SER A 33 -13.73 -15.03 -6.04
N GLN A 34 -12.86 -15.11 -7.04
CA GLN A 34 -12.74 -14.08 -8.08
C GLN A 34 -14.01 -13.95 -8.94
N LYS A 35 -14.89 -14.97 -8.92
CA LYS A 35 -16.11 -15.06 -9.71
C LYS A 35 -17.34 -15.16 -8.81
N ILE A 36 -18.41 -14.49 -9.20
CA ILE A 36 -19.72 -14.49 -8.53
C ILE A 36 -20.74 -15.10 -9.49
N THR A 37 -21.63 -15.95 -8.99
CA THR A 37 -22.73 -16.50 -9.80
C THR A 37 -24.00 -15.68 -9.62
N ILE A 38 -24.55 -15.14 -10.71
CA ILE A 38 -25.76 -14.32 -10.68
C ILE A 38 -26.99 -15.20 -10.39
N LYS A 39 -27.81 -14.77 -9.43
CA LYS A 39 -29.08 -15.41 -9.07
C LYS A 39 -30.21 -14.39 -9.16
N ASN A 40 -31.00 -14.44 -10.23
CA ASN A 40 -32.06 -13.46 -10.47
C ASN A 40 -33.09 -13.40 -9.34
N LYS A 41 -33.38 -14.52 -8.67
CA LYS A 41 -34.30 -14.56 -7.53
C LYS A 41 -33.81 -13.68 -6.37
N ALA A 42 -32.50 -13.69 -6.10
CA ALA A 42 -31.89 -12.85 -5.06
C ALA A 42 -31.91 -11.37 -5.47
N VAL A 43 -31.61 -11.07 -6.74
CA VAL A 43 -31.67 -9.71 -7.28
C VAL A 43 -33.09 -9.13 -7.20
N LEU A 44 -34.10 -9.90 -7.61
CA LEU A 44 -35.51 -9.48 -7.52
C LEU A 44 -35.95 -9.24 -6.08
N PHE A 45 -35.51 -10.08 -5.14
CA PHE A 45 -35.83 -9.90 -3.72
C PHE A 45 -35.20 -8.62 -3.15
N LEU A 46 -33.95 -8.32 -3.53
CA LEU A 46 -33.25 -7.10 -3.09
C LEU A 46 -33.91 -5.82 -3.64
N LEU A 47 -34.22 -5.80 -4.95
CA LEU A 47 -34.63 -4.58 -5.63
C LEU A 47 -36.14 -4.31 -5.53
N ASN A 48 -36.96 -5.31 -5.22
CA ASN A 48 -38.42 -5.16 -5.06
C ASN A 48 -38.89 -5.23 -3.60
N THR A 49 -38.17 -4.59 -2.67
CA THR A 49 -38.49 -4.67 -1.24
C THR A 49 -39.86 -4.10 -0.89
N LYS A 50 -40.16 -2.87 -1.33
CA LYS A 50 -41.46 -2.21 -1.09
C LYS A 50 -42.36 -2.18 -2.33
N GLU A 51 -41.77 -2.00 -3.50
CA GLU A 51 -42.47 -1.86 -4.78
C GLU A 51 -41.89 -2.85 -5.80
N LYS A 52 -42.74 -3.44 -6.65
CA LYS A 52 -42.29 -4.34 -7.72
C LYS A 52 -41.86 -3.57 -8.96
N ARG A 53 -40.69 -2.92 -8.90
CA ARG A 53 -40.13 -2.15 -10.02
C ARG A 53 -39.52 -3.02 -11.11
N ILE A 54 -38.92 -4.14 -10.72
CA ILE A 54 -38.25 -5.08 -11.62
C ILE A 54 -39.05 -6.38 -11.65
N THR A 55 -39.56 -6.77 -12.80
CA THR A 55 -40.38 -7.99 -12.94
C THR A 55 -39.81 -8.94 -13.98
N ARG A 56 -39.06 -8.42 -14.96
CA ARG A 56 -38.53 -9.18 -16.08
C ARG A 56 -37.02 -9.39 -15.93
N GLY A 57 -36.55 -10.56 -16.35
CA GLY A 57 -35.10 -10.86 -16.37
C GLY A 57 -34.30 -9.89 -17.26
N ARG A 58 -34.93 -9.34 -18.31
CA ARG A 58 -34.31 -8.33 -19.19
C ARG A 58 -33.94 -7.05 -18.45
N GLN A 59 -34.79 -6.58 -17.54
CA GLN A 59 -34.50 -5.39 -16.73
C GLN A 59 -33.29 -5.62 -15.81
N ILE A 60 -33.11 -6.84 -15.31
CA ILE A 60 -31.89 -7.21 -14.56
C ILE A 60 -30.68 -7.18 -15.48
N THR A 61 -30.81 -7.72 -16.69
CA THR A 61 -29.72 -7.68 -17.69
C THR A 61 -29.32 -6.24 -18.03
N GLU A 62 -30.27 -5.32 -18.18
CA GLU A 62 -30.01 -3.89 -18.41
C GLU A 62 -29.16 -3.27 -17.29
N LEU A 63 -29.43 -3.60 -16.01
CA LEU A 63 -28.59 -3.14 -14.90
C LEU A 63 -27.15 -3.67 -14.98
N PHE A 64 -26.96 -4.91 -15.45
CA PHE A 64 -25.61 -5.46 -15.64
C PHE A 64 -24.89 -4.85 -16.84
N VAL A 65 -25.62 -4.42 -17.87
CA VAL A 65 -25.06 -3.65 -19.00
C VAL A 65 -24.53 -2.31 -18.48
N GLU A 66 -25.33 -1.56 -17.72
CA GLU A 66 -24.90 -0.30 -17.09
C GLU A 66 -23.62 -0.48 -16.25
N LEU A 67 -23.58 -1.53 -15.42
CA LEU A 67 -22.38 -1.83 -14.60
C LEU A 67 -21.17 -2.24 -15.45
N SER A 68 -21.39 -2.88 -16.60
CA SER A 68 -20.33 -3.26 -17.53
C SER A 68 -19.77 -2.05 -18.27
N GLU A 69 -20.61 -1.09 -18.66
CA GLU A 69 -20.19 0.14 -19.36
C GLU A 69 -19.23 0.99 -18.51
N VAL A 70 -19.48 1.02 -17.19
CA VAL A 70 -18.65 1.73 -16.21
C VAL A 70 -17.45 0.88 -15.73
N GLY A 71 -17.32 -0.36 -16.21
CA GLY A 71 -16.19 -1.25 -15.89
C GLY A 71 -16.21 -1.83 -14.47
N LEU A 72 -17.33 -1.70 -13.74
CA LEU A 72 -17.49 -2.30 -12.40
C LEU A 72 -17.60 -3.83 -12.46
N VAL A 73 -18.05 -4.34 -13.60
CA VAL A 73 -18.37 -5.73 -13.87
C VAL A 73 -17.70 -6.16 -15.17
N LYS A 74 -17.15 -7.37 -15.19
CA LYS A 74 -16.68 -8.04 -16.41
C LYS A 74 -17.24 -9.46 -16.50
N PHE A 75 -17.48 -9.92 -17.72
CA PHE A 75 -17.92 -11.28 -18.02
C PHE A 75 -16.83 -12.04 -18.80
N GLU A 76 -16.71 -13.36 -18.57
CA GLU A 76 -15.60 -14.18 -19.07
C GLU A 76 -15.71 -14.56 -20.56
N SER A 77 -16.93 -14.60 -21.11
CA SER A 77 -17.22 -14.99 -22.49
C SER A 77 -18.05 -13.91 -23.20
N ASP A 78 -18.17 -13.99 -24.52
CA ASP A 78 -19.19 -13.23 -25.28
C ASP A 78 -20.58 -13.56 -24.75
N ILE A 79 -21.05 -12.72 -23.82
CA ILE A 79 -22.38 -12.83 -23.25
C ILE A 79 -23.36 -12.13 -24.16
N ASP A 80 -24.32 -12.91 -24.63
CA ASP A 80 -25.48 -12.39 -25.30
C ASP A 80 -26.43 -11.72 -24.29
N PHE A 81 -26.33 -10.39 -24.17
CA PHE A 81 -27.19 -9.56 -23.33
C PHE A 81 -28.67 -9.57 -23.76
N SER A 82 -29.03 -10.16 -24.90
CA SER A 82 -30.44 -10.40 -25.23
C SER A 82 -31.07 -11.50 -24.37
N LYS A 83 -30.24 -12.34 -23.74
CA LYS A 83 -30.66 -13.47 -22.89
C LYS A 83 -30.56 -13.14 -21.40
N SER A 84 -31.19 -13.98 -20.59
CA SER A 84 -31.11 -13.85 -19.14
C SER A 84 -29.70 -14.21 -18.64
N LEU A 85 -29.17 -13.36 -17.76
CA LEU A 85 -27.88 -13.59 -17.09
C LEU A 85 -27.97 -14.54 -15.88
N ASN A 86 -29.12 -15.18 -15.65
CA ASN A 86 -29.28 -16.08 -14.51
C ASN A 86 -28.28 -17.25 -14.58
N ASN A 87 -27.62 -17.55 -13.46
CA ASN A 87 -26.55 -18.54 -13.33
C ASN A 87 -25.28 -18.25 -14.14
N LYS A 88 -25.13 -17.07 -14.74
CA LYS A 88 -23.87 -16.65 -15.35
C LYS A 88 -22.89 -16.16 -14.30
N GLN A 89 -21.60 -16.28 -14.61
CA GLN A 89 -20.53 -15.84 -13.73
C GLN A 89 -20.10 -14.42 -14.10
N VAL A 90 -19.79 -13.63 -13.08
CA VAL A 90 -19.42 -12.23 -13.19
C VAL A 90 -18.21 -11.94 -12.30
N GLU A 91 -17.30 -11.15 -12.82
CA GLU A 91 -16.08 -10.72 -12.15
C GLU A 91 -16.16 -9.24 -11.80
N LEU A 92 -15.51 -8.86 -10.69
CA LEU A 92 -15.41 -7.47 -10.26
C LEU A 92 -13.96 -6.99 -10.42
N PRO A 93 -13.56 -6.52 -11.62
CA PRO A 93 -12.17 -6.20 -11.91
C PRO A 93 -11.63 -5.09 -10.99
N LEU A 94 -12.46 -4.08 -10.70
CA LEU A 94 -12.07 -2.98 -9.82
C LEU A 94 -11.92 -3.41 -8.36
N SER A 95 -12.60 -4.47 -7.92
CA SER A 95 -12.44 -5.01 -6.55
C SER A 95 -11.13 -5.76 -6.36
N GLN A 96 -10.54 -6.30 -7.45
CA GLN A 96 -9.26 -7.02 -7.43
C GLN A 96 -8.05 -6.10 -7.26
N ILE A 97 -8.21 -4.80 -7.54
CA ILE A 97 -7.12 -3.83 -7.43
C ILE A 97 -6.69 -3.75 -5.97
N PRO A 98 -5.42 -4.09 -5.64
CA PRO A 98 -4.89 -3.98 -4.29
C PRO A 98 -5.08 -2.57 -3.77
N LYS A 99 -5.57 -2.44 -2.54
CA LYS A 99 -5.78 -1.13 -1.88
C LYS A 99 -4.53 -0.24 -1.91
N ASN A 100 -3.33 -0.85 -1.95
CA ASN A 100 -2.04 -0.15 -1.92
C ASN A 100 -1.61 0.47 -3.26
N ILE A 101 -2.22 0.09 -4.39
CA ILE A 101 -1.82 0.60 -5.73
C ILE A 101 -2.54 1.90 -6.08
N ASN A 102 -3.62 2.27 -5.39
CA ASN A 102 -4.28 3.57 -5.58
C ASN A 102 -3.56 4.66 -4.78
N SER A 103 -2.31 4.87 -5.19
CA SER A 103 -1.34 5.89 -4.83
C SER A 103 -1.75 7.29 -5.31
N ASN A 104 -3.02 7.69 -5.18
CA ASN A 104 -3.43 9.05 -5.56
C ASN A 104 -3.53 9.96 -4.35
N GLU A 105 -4.09 9.52 -3.21
CA GLU A 105 -4.12 10.35 -1.99
C GLU A 105 -2.70 10.70 -1.50
N LEU A 106 -1.81 9.70 -1.54
CA LEU A 106 -0.42 9.77 -1.11
C LEU A 106 0.48 10.66 -2.00
N HIS A 107 0.02 10.95 -3.24
CA HIS A 107 0.75 11.75 -4.23
C HIS A 107 0.04 13.06 -4.61
N GLN A 108 -1.21 13.28 -4.17
CA GLN A 108 -1.99 14.48 -4.51
C GLN A 108 -2.21 15.38 -3.29
N GLN A 109 -2.41 14.81 -2.10
CA GLN A 109 -2.68 15.61 -0.90
C GLN A 109 -1.39 16.14 -0.30
N HIS A 110 -1.21 17.46 -0.36
CA HIS A 110 -0.11 18.15 0.30
C HIS A 110 -0.49 18.42 1.75
N GLN A 111 0.31 17.92 2.67
CA GLN A 111 0.09 18.05 4.11
C GLN A 111 1.41 18.40 4.79
N ALA A 112 1.34 19.22 5.84
CA ALA A 112 2.47 19.40 6.75
C ALA A 112 2.73 18.08 7.49
N ILE A 113 3.96 17.88 7.96
CA ILE A 113 4.27 16.70 8.76
C ILE A 113 3.51 16.74 10.08
N THR A 114 3.07 15.57 10.57
CA THR A 114 2.39 15.42 11.86
C THR A 114 3.25 14.60 12.82
N ILE A 115 2.96 14.68 14.12
CA ILE A 115 3.72 13.94 15.14
C ILE A 115 3.57 12.41 15.01
N ASP A 116 2.41 11.98 14.52
CA ASP A 116 2.08 10.57 14.28
C ASP A 116 2.49 10.09 12.89
N TRP A 117 3.14 10.94 12.09
CA TRP A 117 3.56 10.59 10.75
C TRP A 117 4.50 9.38 10.75
N ARG A 118 4.26 8.44 9.85
CA ARG A 118 5.11 7.27 9.60
C ARG A 118 5.27 7.08 8.09
N PRO A 119 6.44 6.67 7.60
CA PRO A 119 6.59 6.31 6.19
C PRO A 119 5.74 5.08 5.87
N SER A 120 5.13 5.06 4.69
CA SER A 120 4.40 3.88 4.23
C SER A 120 5.39 2.77 3.88
N THR A 121 5.20 1.58 4.44
CA THR A 121 6.10 0.42 4.31
C THR A 121 6.41 0.08 2.84
N ASP A 122 5.38 0.04 2.01
CA ASP A 122 5.48 -0.39 0.61
C ASP A 122 6.37 0.57 -0.20
N TYR A 123 6.18 1.88 -0.01
CA TYR A 123 6.96 2.91 -0.71
C TYR A 123 8.35 3.08 -0.11
N PHE A 124 8.47 2.94 1.20
CA PHE A 124 9.74 3.09 1.90
C PHE A 124 10.75 2.06 1.42
N ASP A 125 10.38 0.77 1.36
CA ASP A 125 11.25 -0.30 0.86
C ASP A 125 11.64 -0.09 -0.60
N MET A 126 10.67 0.29 -1.44
CA MET A 126 10.90 0.60 -2.85
C MET A 126 11.88 1.76 -3.01
N LEU A 127 11.67 2.85 -2.28
CA LEU A 127 12.52 4.04 -2.32
C LEU A 127 13.91 3.75 -1.80
N CYS A 128 14.06 3.00 -0.71
CA CYS A 128 15.36 2.56 -0.20
C CYS A 128 16.14 1.80 -1.28
N LYS A 129 15.51 0.83 -1.95
CA LYS A 129 16.13 0.07 -3.05
C LYS A 129 16.53 0.98 -4.22
N LEU A 130 15.65 1.89 -4.65
CA LEU A 130 15.89 2.79 -5.77
C LEU A 130 17.01 3.81 -5.49
N VAL A 131 17.07 4.31 -4.26
CA VAL A 131 18.05 5.30 -3.81
C VAL A 131 19.39 4.66 -3.42
N GLY A 132 19.46 3.32 -3.34
CA GLY A 132 20.66 2.56 -3.01
C GLY A 132 20.98 2.52 -1.52
N VAL A 133 19.94 2.50 -0.68
CA VAL A 133 20.03 2.35 0.77
C VAL A 133 20.00 0.86 1.12
N ILE A 134 21.11 0.37 1.68
CA ILE A 134 21.31 -1.07 1.96
C ILE A 134 20.65 -1.49 3.28
N GLU A 135 20.84 -0.71 4.33
CA GLU A 135 20.16 -0.92 5.61
C GLU A 135 18.79 -0.25 5.52
N ILE A 136 17.72 -1.04 5.44
CA ILE A 136 16.37 -0.52 5.19
C ILE A 136 15.74 -0.07 6.53
N ASP A 137 16.03 -0.75 7.63
CA ASP A 137 15.46 -0.45 8.94
C ASP A 137 15.86 0.94 9.46
N TYR A 138 14.96 1.57 10.23
CA TYR A 138 15.21 2.85 10.88
C TYR A 138 14.79 2.85 12.35
N GLY A 139 15.52 3.60 13.17
CA GLY A 139 15.29 3.73 14.60
C GLY A 139 14.25 4.80 14.96
N ALA A 140 13.81 4.79 16.23
CA ALA A 140 12.92 5.82 16.76
C ALA A 140 13.60 7.20 16.86
N ASP A 141 14.92 7.23 17.03
CA ASP A 141 15.76 8.43 17.01
C ASP A 141 15.72 9.11 15.63
N GLU A 142 15.98 8.35 14.56
CA GLU A 142 15.99 8.84 13.18
C GLU A 142 14.64 9.43 12.78
N LEU A 143 13.57 8.72 13.13
CA LEU A 143 12.22 9.15 12.86
C LEU A 143 11.87 10.41 13.68
N GLY A 144 12.20 10.42 14.96
CA GLY A 144 11.93 11.55 15.86
C GLY A 144 12.64 12.82 15.42
N GLU A 145 13.92 12.73 15.04
CA GLU A 145 14.69 13.85 14.49
C GLU A 145 14.07 14.40 13.21
N PHE A 146 13.66 13.51 12.28
CA PHE A 146 13.02 13.91 11.04
C PHE A 146 11.71 14.66 11.29
N ILE A 147 10.84 14.11 12.14
CA ILE A 147 9.55 14.73 12.48
C ILE A 147 9.79 16.08 13.16
N ALA A 148 10.68 16.15 14.17
CA ALA A 148 10.95 17.39 14.89
C ALA A 148 11.47 18.51 13.97
N TYR A 149 12.37 18.19 13.04
CA TYR A 149 12.92 19.15 12.09
C TYR A 149 11.83 19.78 11.20
N TRP A 150 10.91 18.96 10.70
CA TRP A 150 9.86 19.41 9.78
C TRP A 150 8.63 19.97 10.51
N LEU A 151 8.37 19.56 11.75
CA LEU A 151 7.32 20.14 12.59
C LEU A 151 7.63 21.60 12.92
N GLY A 152 8.91 21.97 13.04
CA GLY A 152 9.35 23.36 13.13
C GLY A 152 9.15 24.19 11.86
N ARG A 153 8.63 23.61 10.76
CA ARG A 153 8.40 24.26 9.47
C ARG A 153 7.00 23.94 8.92
N PRO A 154 5.92 24.41 9.57
CA PRO A 154 4.55 24.08 9.18
C PRO A 154 4.17 24.59 7.78
N GLU A 155 4.83 25.64 7.29
CA GLU A 155 4.63 26.19 5.93
C GLU A 155 5.03 25.19 4.82
N MET A 156 5.89 24.22 5.13
CA MET A 156 6.30 23.20 4.16
C MET A 156 5.26 22.08 4.13
N THR A 157 4.40 22.12 3.12
CA THR A 157 3.47 21.02 2.82
C THR A 157 4.03 20.16 1.70
N GLN A 158 3.98 18.85 1.88
CA GLN A 158 4.45 17.88 0.88
C GLN A 158 3.47 16.71 0.84
N THR A 159 3.52 15.95 -0.24
CA THR A 159 2.75 14.71 -0.32
C THR A 159 3.37 13.67 0.62
N PRO A 160 2.60 12.73 1.17
CA PRO A 160 3.18 11.66 1.98
C PRO A 160 4.28 10.86 1.27
N TYR A 161 4.22 10.75 -0.07
CA TYR A 161 5.29 10.15 -0.87
C TYR A 161 6.56 10.99 -0.82
N GLN A 162 6.44 12.32 -1.02
CA GLN A 162 7.57 13.25 -0.92
C GLN A 162 8.17 13.26 0.49
N TRP A 163 7.35 13.16 1.54
CA TRP A 163 7.83 13.01 2.91
C TRP A 163 8.66 11.73 3.08
N THR A 164 8.15 10.61 2.58
CA THR A 164 8.87 9.32 2.61
C THR A 164 10.18 9.40 1.81
N GLN A 165 10.18 10.02 0.64
CA GLN A 165 11.37 10.22 -0.18
C GLN A 165 12.41 11.09 0.53
N LYS A 166 12.00 12.20 1.15
CA LYS A 166 12.90 13.07 1.94
C LYS A 166 13.50 12.31 3.12
N PHE A 167 12.71 11.48 3.79
CA PHE A 167 13.18 10.65 4.89
C PHE A 167 14.22 9.63 4.43
N VAL A 168 13.96 8.90 3.33
CA VAL A 168 14.91 7.94 2.74
C VAL A 168 16.22 8.64 2.33
N LEU A 169 16.15 9.84 1.74
CA LEU A 169 17.33 10.62 1.39
C LEU A 169 18.12 11.06 2.62
N GLN A 170 17.46 11.46 3.70
CA GLN A 170 18.10 11.80 4.96
C GLN A 170 18.78 10.58 5.58
N LEU A 171 18.13 9.42 5.58
CA LEU A 171 18.72 8.16 6.04
C LEU A 171 19.96 7.80 5.22
N LYS A 172 19.90 7.90 3.88
CA LYS A 172 21.07 7.70 3.02
C LYS A 172 22.21 8.63 3.44
N GLN A 173 21.94 9.93 3.60
CA GLN A 173 22.96 10.90 3.99
C GLN A 173 23.55 10.57 5.37
N ARG A 174 22.72 10.17 6.33
CA ARG A 174 23.18 9.79 7.68
C ARG A 174 24.12 8.58 7.61
N ARG A 175 23.75 7.55 6.84
CA ARG A 175 24.57 6.36 6.62
C ARG A 175 25.86 6.63 5.84
N MET A 176 25.86 7.60 4.92
CA MET A 176 27.08 8.01 4.22
C MET A 176 28.03 8.81 5.11
N LYS A 177 27.48 9.63 6.03
CA LYS A 177 28.27 10.37 7.02
C LYS A 177 28.81 9.46 8.12
N ASN A 178 28.01 8.47 8.52
CA ASN A 178 28.34 7.49 9.54
C ASN A 178 28.28 6.08 8.90
N PRO A 179 29.25 5.73 8.03
CA PRO A 179 29.30 4.43 7.38
C PRO A 179 29.55 3.35 8.43
N SER A 180 28.46 2.80 8.95
CA SER A 180 28.42 1.59 9.78
C SER A 180 29.25 1.65 11.07
N ASN A 181 28.53 1.58 12.19
CA ASN A 181 29.01 1.33 13.55
C ASN A 181 29.63 -0.07 13.75
N TYR A 182 30.37 -0.61 12.77
CA TYR A 182 31.21 -1.79 12.98
C TYR A 182 32.35 -1.39 13.92
N GLY A 183 32.12 -1.58 15.22
CA GLY A 183 33.12 -1.39 16.26
C GLY A 183 32.70 -0.50 17.44
N GLN A 184 31.49 0.07 17.47
CA GLN A 184 31.05 0.83 18.66
C GLN A 184 30.90 -0.12 19.85
N SER A 185 31.87 -0.10 20.78
CA SER A 185 31.72 -0.77 22.07
C SER A 185 30.95 0.14 23.01
N LYS A 186 29.94 -0.40 23.67
CA LYS A 186 29.21 0.31 24.72
C LYS A 186 30.04 0.28 26.00
N THR A 187 30.61 1.41 26.38
CA THR A 187 31.27 1.59 27.69
C THR A 187 30.36 2.44 28.57
N GLY A 188 29.66 1.79 29.51
CA GLY A 188 28.66 2.46 30.36
C GLY A 188 27.42 2.90 29.57
N HIS A 189 27.12 4.20 29.57
CA HIS A 189 25.97 4.79 28.87
C HIS A 189 26.32 5.46 27.53
N GLN A 190 27.60 5.49 27.15
CA GLN A 190 28.06 6.18 25.95
C GLN A 190 28.58 5.19 24.91
N TRP A 191 28.29 5.50 23.64
CA TRP A 191 28.87 4.80 22.49
C TRP A 191 30.19 5.46 22.12
N VAL A 192 31.26 4.67 22.08
CA VAL A 192 32.61 5.15 21.74
C VAL A 192 33.04 4.49 20.44
N THR A 193 33.34 5.32 19.44
CA THR A 193 33.97 4.87 18.20
C THR A 193 35.43 4.52 18.51
N PRO A 194 35.88 3.27 18.28
CA PRO A 194 37.29 2.94 18.45
C PRO A 194 38.09 3.78 17.44
N LYS A 195 39.05 4.55 17.95
CA LYS A 195 39.97 5.32 17.10
C LYS A 195 40.68 4.33 16.18
N ALA A 196 40.68 4.64 14.88
CA ALA A 196 41.21 3.78 13.83
C ALA A 196 42.61 3.22 14.16
N GLY A 197 42.74 1.90 14.02
CA GLY A 197 44.01 1.25 13.70
C GLY A 197 44.63 0.40 14.80
N LEU A 198 44.06 -0.78 15.07
CA LEU A 198 44.75 -2.07 15.20
C LEU A 198 43.74 -3.11 15.70
N VAL A 199 43.07 -3.78 14.76
CA VAL A 199 42.52 -5.10 15.06
C VAL A 199 43.72 -6.03 15.04
N PHE A 200 44.21 -6.43 16.22
CA PHE A 200 45.24 -7.47 16.29
C PHE A 200 44.58 -8.76 15.82
N ASP A 201 44.92 -9.19 14.61
CA ASP A 201 44.56 -10.50 14.13
C ASP A 201 45.21 -11.56 15.04
N GLN A 202 44.60 -12.72 15.25
CA GLN A 202 45.12 -13.76 16.16
C GLN A 202 46.54 -14.21 15.78
N ASN A 203 46.93 -14.04 14.51
CA ASN A 203 48.29 -14.27 14.03
C ASN A 203 49.30 -13.22 14.50
N VAL A 204 48.87 -11.96 14.67
CA VAL A 204 49.75 -10.88 15.15
C VAL A 204 50.07 -11.08 16.63
N GLU A 205 49.10 -11.49 17.45
CA GLU A 205 49.36 -11.86 18.85
C GLU A 205 50.36 -13.01 18.97
N LYS A 206 50.23 -14.05 18.15
CA LYS A 206 51.17 -15.19 18.14
C LYS A 206 52.58 -14.77 17.76
N LEU A 207 52.72 -13.89 16.76
CA LEU A 207 54.03 -13.37 16.35
C LEU A 207 54.66 -12.52 17.45
N VAL A 208 53.90 -11.63 18.08
CA VAL A 208 54.42 -10.79 19.18
C VAL A 208 54.90 -11.64 20.35
N ASN A 209 54.16 -12.70 20.72
CA ASN A 209 54.58 -13.64 21.77
C ASN A 209 55.84 -14.44 21.38
N GLN A 210 55.99 -14.81 20.11
CA GLN A 210 57.18 -15.53 19.62
C GLN A 210 58.46 -14.69 19.70
N TYR A 211 58.37 -13.36 19.57
CA TYR A 211 59.52 -12.45 19.62
C TYR A 211 59.74 -11.81 21.00
N SER A 212 58.75 -11.80 21.90
CA SER A 212 58.91 -11.29 23.26
C SER A 212 59.66 -12.26 24.18
N GLU A 213 59.60 -13.57 23.93
CA GLU A 213 60.33 -14.60 24.70
C GLU A 213 61.82 -14.71 24.34
N LYS A 214 62.30 -13.94 23.35
CA LYS A 214 63.69 -13.98 22.87
C LYS A 214 64.61 -12.89 23.44
N LYS A 215 64.25 -12.29 24.59
CA LYS A 215 65.08 -11.27 25.25
C LYS A 215 65.51 -11.68 26.64
#